data_AF-A0A5B7UY90-F1
#
_entry.id   AF-A0A5B7UY90-F1
#
_cell.length_a   1.000
_cell.length_b   1.000
_cell.length_c   1.000
_cell.angle_alpha   90.00
_cell.angle_beta   90.00
_cell.angle_gamma   90.00
#
_symmetry.space_group_name_H-M   'P 1'
#
loop_
_entity.id
_entity.type
_entity.pdbx_description
1 polymer ?
#
loop_
_entity_poly.entity_id
_entity_poly.type
_entity_poly.pdbx_seq_one_letter_code
_entity_poly.pdbx_strand_id
1 'polypeptide(L)'
;MDVNAAAPEGLDRRAELSEFLRTRRARLQPQDVGLTGYGRHRRVPGLRREELAQLAGVSVAYYTRLEQGNGRNVSAEVLDAIARALRLTSAEHAHLTHLAKPAAHKRKRVAPTQTLRPAVQQLLDAMDTVPAYVSGRRSDILGWNRMATAVFGDWGALPREQRNWARLVFLDPGVRELFADTWDQKTSDMVSFLRMDAGCYPNDPQLSALVGELSVKSDTFRRLWAAHDVREKGHGVKQLRHPLVGRLTLSYETMRLTDDTEQSLITYHAEPGSPSAEALRLLASWQAESPAGVR
;
A
#
# COMPACT_ATOMS: atom_id res chain seq x y z
N MET A 1 -7.79 35.73 16.63
CA MET A 1 -8.44 35.43 15.34
C MET A 1 -8.23 33.95 15.10
N ASP A 2 -9.21 33.16 15.50
CA ASP A 2 -9.16 31.71 15.40
C ASP A 2 -9.41 31.28 13.96
N VAL A 3 -8.33 30.99 13.24
CA VAL A 3 -8.40 30.22 12.00
C VAL A 3 -8.64 28.77 12.37
N ASN A 4 -9.92 28.41 12.42
CA ASN A 4 -10.40 27.04 12.48
C ASN A 4 -9.97 26.34 11.19
N ALA A 5 -8.77 25.78 11.17
CA ALA A 5 -8.28 24.94 10.09
C ALA A 5 -9.17 23.69 10.05
N ALA A 6 -10.10 23.66 9.09
CA ALA A 6 -10.94 22.50 8.83
C ALA A 6 -10.02 21.28 8.68
N ALA A 7 -10.21 20.28 9.55
CA ALA A 7 -9.51 19.01 9.42
C ALA A 7 -9.74 18.46 8.00
N PRO A 8 -8.71 17.91 7.33
CA PRO A 8 -8.86 17.41 5.98
C PRO A 8 -10.02 16.40 5.94
N GLU A 9 -11.03 16.68 5.12
CA GLU A 9 -12.16 15.79 4.92
C GLU A 9 -11.64 14.40 4.49
N GLY A 10 -12.24 13.33 5.03
CA GLY A 10 -11.88 11.96 4.68
C GLY A 10 -11.95 11.72 3.16
N LEU A 11 -11.21 10.72 2.66
CA LEU A 11 -11.35 10.27 1.27
C LEU A 11 -12.79 9.77 1.05
N ASP A 12 -13.52 10.38 0.12
CA ASP A 12 -14.90 9.97 -0.17
C ASP A 12 -14.91 8.57 -0.78
N ARG A 13 -15.28 7.58 0.04
CA ARG A 13 -15.42 6.18 -0.35
C ARG A 13 -16.28 5.98 -1.61
N ARG A 14 -17.33 6.79 -1.82
CA ARG A 14 -18.15 6.65 -3.03
C ARG A 14 -17.37 7.05 -4.27
N ALA A 15 -16.58 8.12 -4.17
CA ALA A 15 -15.66 8.53 -5.21
C ALA A 15 -14.57 7.46 -5.44
N GLU A 16 -14.02 6.87 -4.38
CA GLU A 16 -13.05 5.76 -4.46
C GLU A 16 -13.62 4.53 -5.20
N LEU A 17 -14.84 4.09 -4.86
CA LEU A 17 -15.52 2.98 -5.54
C LEU A 17 -15.78 3.31 -7.01
N SER A 18 -16.23 4.54 -7.28
CA SER A 18 -16.52 5.01 -8.62
C SER A 18 -15.29 4.98 -9.51
N GLU A 19 -14.20 5.56 -9.03
CA GLU A 19 -12.94 5.64 -9.74
C GLU A 19 -12.28 4.26 -9.90
N PHE A 20 -12.32 3.42 -8.87
CA PHE A 20 -11.81 2.06 -8.96
C PHE A 20 -12.51 1.25 -10.07
N LEU A 21 -13.85 1.26 -10.11
CA LEU A 21 -14.61 0.55 -11.14
C LEU A 21 -14.38 1.16 -12.54
N ARG A 22 -14.35 2.49 -12.64
CA ARG A 22 -14.11 3.20 -13.90
C ARG A 22 -12.74 2.86 -14.48
N THR A 23 -11.69 2.90 -13.67
CA THR A 23 -10.32 2.61 -14.10
C THR A 23 -10.15 1.14 -14.49
N ARG A 24 -10.74 0.19 -13.75
CA ARG A 24 -10.69 -1.24 -14.11
C ARG A 24 -11.44 -1.54 -15.40
N ARG A 25 -12.61 -0.95 -15.62
CA ARG A 25 -13.35 -1.08 -16.86
C ARG A 25 -12.58 -0.51 -18.06
N ALA A 26 -11.93 0.63 -17.88
CA ALA A 26 -11.17 1.29 -18.94
C ALA A 26 -9.92 0.53 -19.42
N ARG A 27 -9.40 -0.41 -18.61
CA ARG A 27 -8.21 -1.21 -18.93
C ARG A 27 -8.48 -2.38 -19.86
N LEU A 28 -9.70 -2.93 -19.85
CA LEU A 28 -10.06 -4.09 -20.65
C LEU A 28 -10.58 -3.68 -22.02
N GLN A 29 -10.08 -4.31 -23.08
CA GLN A 29 -10.67 -4.23 -24.40
C GLN A 29 -11.71 -5.36 -24.59
N PRO A 30 -12.75 -5.17 -25.41
CA PRO A 30 -13.75 -6.23 -25.67
C PRO A 30 -13.14 -7.55 -26.13
N GLN A 31 -12.11 -7.51 -26.96
CA GLN A 31 -11.38 -8.70 -27.39
C GLN A 31 -10.75 -9.48 -26.23
N ASP A 32 -10.33 -8.80 -25.16
CA ASP A 32 -9.73 -9.46 -24.00
C ASP A 32 -10.75 -10.35 -23.30
N VAL A 33 -12.03 -10.00 -23.37
CA VAL A 33 -13.16 -10.68 -22.73
C VAL A 33 -14.06 -11.44 -23.72
N GLY A 34 -13.56 -11.70 -24.94
CA GLY A 34 -14.26 -12.49 -25.94
C GLY A 34 -15.44 -11.79 -26.63
N LEU A 35 -15.54 -10.47 -26.49
CA LEU A 35 -16.55 -9.65 -27.17
C LEU A 35 -15.98 -9.11 -28.49
N THR A 36 -16.80 -9.15 -29.54
CA THR A 36 -16.48 -8.52 -30.82
C THR A 36 -16.62 -7.00 -30.70
N GLY A 37 -15.58 -6.27 -31.11
CA GLY A 37 -15.59 -4.81 -31.09
C GLY A 37 -16.53 -4.23 -32.14
N TYR A 38 -17.83 -4.14 -31.85
CA TYR A 38 -18.77 -3.49 -32.76
C TYR A 38 -18.61 -1.96 -32.72
N GLY A 39 -18.22 -1.36 -33.86
CA GLY A 39 -18.36 0.07 -34.14
C GLY A 39 -17.08 0.80 -34.55
N ARG A 40 -17.14 1.55 -35.68
CA ARG A 40 -16.03 2.32 -36.26
C ARG A 40 -15.52 3.51 -35.41
N HIS A 41 -16.21 3.90 -34.32
CA HIS A 41 -15.78 4.97 -33.41
C HIS A 41 -16.20 4.69 -31.95
N ARG A 42 -15.27 4.20 -31.13
CA ARG A 42 -15.45 4.04 -29.68
C ARG A 42 -15.12 5.34 -28.95
N ARG A 43 -16.05 5.87 -28.14
CA ARG A 43 -15.90 7.15 -27.41
C ARG A 43 -15.32 7.03 -26.00
N VAL A 44 -15.31 5.83 -25.42
CA VAL A 44 -14.81 5.56 -24.06
C VAL A 44 -13.63 4.59 -24.11
N PRO A 45 -12.58 4.80 -23.31
CA PRO A 45 -11.51 3.81 -23.20
C PRO A 45 -12.05 2.51 -22.60
N GLY A 46 -11.61 1.37 -23.16
CA GLY A 46 -11.94 0.02 -22.70
C GLY A 46 -13.39 -0.42 -22.92
N LEU A 47 -13.92 -1.24 -21.99
CA LEU A 47 -15.27 -1.79 -22.04
C LEU A 47 -16.32 -0.70 -21.80
N ARG A 48 -17.47 -0.80 -22.47
CA ARG A 48 -18.66 0.00 -22.16
C ARG A 48 -19.37 -0.55 -20.91
N ARG A 49 -20.26 0.25 -20.32
CA ARG A 49 -21.06 -0.19 -19.17
C ARG A 49 -21.99 -1.34 -19.54
N GLU A 50 -22.53 -1.28 -20.76
CA GLU A 50 -23.41 -2.31 -21.33
C GLU A 50 -22.67 -3.64 -21.49
N GLU A 51 -21.46 -3.59 -22.07
CA GLU A 51 -20.60 -4.75 -22.28
C GLU A 51 -20.23 -5.40 -20.94
N LEU A 52 -19.85 -4.61 -19.93
CA LEU A 52 -19.52 -5.16 -18.62
C LEU A 52 -20.75 -5.72 -17.89
N ALA A 53 -21.89 -5.02 -17.94
CA ALA A 53 -23.12 -5.48 -17.32
C ALA A 53 -23.58 -6.83 -17.90
N GLN A 54 -23.46 -6.99 -19.22
CA GLN A 54 -23.69 -8.26 -19.91
C GLN A 54 -22.77 -9.37 -19.39
N LEU A 55 -21.45 -9.12 -19.33
CA LEU A 55 -20.47 -10.09 -18.83
C LEU A 55 -20.70 -10.49 -17.37
N ALA A 56 -21.13 -9.55 -16.54
CA ALA A 56 -21.41 -9.80 -15.13
C ALA A 56 -22.82 -10.36 -14.86
N GLY A 57 -23.68 -10.48 -15.88
CA GLY A 57 -25.05 -10.96 -15.73
C GLY A 57 -25.94 -10.01 -14.90
N VAL A 58 -25.68 -8.70 -14.94
CA VAL A 58 -26.44 -7.68 -14.21
C VAL A 58 -27.06 -6.67 -15.17
N SER A 59 -28.05 -5.90 -14.72
CA SER A 59 -28.61 -4.83 -15.56
C SER A 59 -27.65 -3.65 -15.71
N VAL A 60 -27.67 -2.98 -16.87
CA VAL A 60 -26.85 -1.78 -17.15
C VAL A 60 -27.13 -0.68 -16.13
N ALA A 61 -28.39 -0.48 -15.78
CA ALA A 61 -28.80 0.50 -14.76
C ALA A 61 -28.26 0.15 -13.37
N TYR A 62 -28.17 -1.15 -13.04
CA TYR A 62 -27.57 -1.59 -11.78
C TYR A 62 -26.07 -1.32 -11.75
N TYR A 63 -25.33 -1.75 -12.77
CA TYR A 63 -23.89 -1.50 -12.84
C TYR A 63 -23.56 0.01 -12.88
N THR A 64 -24.34 0.81 -13.59
CA THR A 64 -24.15 2.27 -13.64
C THR A 64 -24.27 2.90 -12.25
N ARG A 65 -25.25 2.50 -11.43
CA ARG A 65 -25.37 3.00 -10.05
C ARG A 65 -24.18 2.57 -9.19
N LEU A 66 -23.73 1.33 -9.34
CA LEU A 66 -22.57 0.83 -8.61
C LEU A 66 -21.29 1.58 -9.00
N GLU A 67 -21.05 1.80 -10.29
CA GLU A 67 -19.93 2.59 -10.80
C GLU A 67 -20.05 4.08 -10.42
N GLN A 68 -21.23 4.59 -10.10
CA GLN A 68 -21.40 5.93 -9.52
C GLN A 68 -21.17 5.97 -8.00
N GLY A 69 -20.62 4.90 -7.41
CA GLY A 69 -20.34 4.80 -5.98
C GLY A 69 -21.56 4.42 -5.13
N ASN A 70 -22.72 4.16 -5.75
CA ASN A 70 -23.95 3.78 -5.05
C ASN A 70 -24.13 2.25 -4.99
N GLY A 71 -23.25 1.59 -4.24
CA GLY A 71 -23.24 0.14 -4.03
C GLY A 71 -24.04 -0.37 -2.83
N ARG A 72 -24.98 0.41 -2.30
CA ARG A 72 -25.77 0.02 -1.12
C ARG A 72 -26.46 -1.33 -1.36
N ASN A 73 -26.23 -2.29 -0.48
CA ASN A 73 -26.81 -3.63 -0.47
C ASN A 73 -26.47 -4.53 -1.68
N VAL A 74 -25.33 -4.32 -2.35
CA VAL A 74 -24.86 -5.27 -3.35
C VAL A 74 -24.57 -6.63 -2.70
N SER A 75 -24.99 -7.74 -3.32
CA SER A 75 -24.72 -9.08 -2.79
C SER A 75 -23.27 -9.49 -3.00
N ALA A 76 -22.80 -10.54 -2.32
CA ALA A 76 -21.44 -11.06 -2.53
C ALA A 76 -21.31 -11.61 -3.96
N GLU A 77 -22.31 -12.39 -4.38
CA GLU A 77 -22.37 -12.99 -5.72
C GLU A 77 -22.29 -11.95 -6.85
N VAL A 78 -22.93 -10.78 -6.68
CA VAL A 78 -22.86 -9.71 -7.69
C VAL A 78 -21.45 -9.10 -7.73
N LEU A 79 -20.79 -8.94 -6.58
CA LEU A 79 -19.40 -8.48 -6.54
C LEU A 79 -18.45 -9.50 -7.17
N ASP A 80 -18.65 -10.79 -6.91
CA ASP A 80 -17.89 -11.88 -7.53
C ASP A 80 -18.06 -11.89 -9.04
N ALA A 81 -19.30 -11.70 -9.54
CA ALA A 81 -19.59 -11.64 -10.96
C ALA A 81 -18.92 -10.43 -11.64
N ILE A 82 -18.99 -9.25 -11.01
CA ILE A 82 -18.34 -8.03 -11.50
C ILE A 82 -16.82 -8.18 -11.47
N ALA A 83 -16.26 -8.78 -10.41
CA ALA A 83 -14.83 -9.03 -10.30
C ALA A 83 -14.33 -9.98 -11.40
N ARG A 84 -15.08 -11.05 -11.69
CA ARG A 84 -14.79 -11.95 -12.82
C ARG A 84 -14.87 -11.24 -14.17
N ALA A 85 -15.92 -10.44 -14.40
CA ALA A 85 -16.08 -9.67 -15.63
C ALA A 85 -14.95 -8.65 -15.85
N LEU A 86 -14.48 -8.04 -14.76
CA LEU A 86 -13.34 -7.10 -14.76
C LEU A 86 -11.97 -7.80 -14.68
N ARG A 87 -11.92 -9.14 -14.64
CA ARG A 87 -10.70 -9.93 -14.44
C ARG A 87 -9.82 -9.41 -13.30
N LEU A 88 -10.46 -9.05 -12.18
CA LEU A 88 -9.76 -8.54 -11.01
C LEU A 88 -8.88 -9.63 -10.41
N THR A 89 -7.69 -9.24 -9.96
CA THR A 89 -6.87 -10.08 -9.08
C THR A 89 -7.57 -10.30 -7.74
N SER A 90 -7.12 -11.28 -6.96
CA SER A 90 -7.63 -11.52 -5.60
C SER A 90 -7.60 -10.26 -4.73
N ALA A 91 -6.50 -9.50 -4.81
CA ALA A 91 -6.30 -8.24 -4.09
C ALA A 91 -7.33 -7.17 -4.48
N GLU A 92 -7.54 -7.00 -5.78
CA GLU A 92 -8.49 -6.03 -6.32
C GLU A 92 -9.93 -6.43 -6.02
N HIS A 93 -10.23 -7.73 -6.00
CA HIS A 93 -11.54 -8.23 -5.59
C HIS A 93 -11.81 -7.99 -4.10
N ALA A 94 -10.83 -8.25 -3.24
CA ALA A 94 -10.92 -7.94 -1.82
C ALA A 94 -11.13 -6.43 -1.60
N HIS A 95 -10.41 -5.59 -2.35
CA HIS A 95 -10.57 -4.14 -2.31
C HIS A 95 -11.96 -3.68 -2.77
N LEU A 96 -12.45 -4.22 -3.90
CA LEU A 96 -13.81 -3.96 -4.39
C LEU A 96 -14.86 -4.30 -3.33
N THR A 97 -14.71 -5.48 -2.70
CA THR A 97 -15.61 -5.93 -1.64
C THR A 97 -15.59 -4.95 -0.48
N HIS A 98 -14.41 -4.52 -0.06
CA HIS A 98 -14.26 -3.56 1.01
C HIS A 98 -14.88 -2.19 0.66
N LEU A 99 -14.69 -1.69 -0.57
CA LEU A 99 -15.26 -0.44 -1.09
C LEU A 99 -16.78 -0.49 -1.30
N ALA A 100 -17.34 -1.66 -1.57
CA ALA A 100 -18.78 -1.84 -1.81
C ALA A 100 -19.58 -2.19 -0.54
N LYS A 101 -19.00 -3.00 0.35
CA LYS A 101 -19.60 -3.42 1.62
C LYS A 101 -18.74 -2.94 2.79
N PRO A 102 -19.06 -1.80 3.40
CA PRO A 102 -18.33 -1.40 4.59
C PRO A 102 -18.65 -2.45 5.65
N ALA A 103 -17.63 -3.10 6.20
CA ALA A 103 -17.80 -3.63 7.54
C ALA A 103 -18.37 -2.48 8.38
N ALA A 104 -19.40 -2.74 9.18
CA ALA A 104 -19.93 -1.78 10.13
C ALA A 104 -18.86 -1.54 11.21
N HIS A 105 -17.76 -0.88 10.84
CA HIS A 105 -16.89 -0.20 11.76
C HIS A 105 -17.78 0.89 12.35
N LYS A 106 -18.45 0.57 13.47
CA LYS A 106 -18.97 1.56 14.40
C LYS A 106 -17.96 2.69 14.39
N ARG A 107 -18.38 3.93 14.06
CA ARG A 107 -17.54 5.14 14.03
C ARG A 107 -16.54 5.05 15.19
N LYS A 108 -15.35 4.50 14.94
CA LYS A 108 -14.35 4.34 15.97
C LYS A 108 -13.83 5.75 16.10
N ARG A 109 -14.19 6.39 17.21
CA ARG A 109 -13.56 7.58 17.76
C ARG A 109 -12.08 7.53 17.40
N VAL A 110 -11.54 8.61 16.82
CA VAL A 110 -10.15 8.73 16.31
C VAL A 110 -9.27 7.74 17.04
N ALA A 111 -8.91 6.64 16.36
CA ALA A 111 -8.20 5.56 17.01
C ALA A 111 -6.90 6.16 17.60
N PRO A 112 -6.57 5.89 18.87
CA PRO A 112 -5.33 6.38 19.45
C PRO A 112 -4.15 5.98 18.56
N THR A 113 -3.09 6.79 18.57
CA THR A 113 -1.89 6.50 17.80
C THR A 113 -1.47 5.05 18.04
N GLN A 114 -1.27 4.28 16.97
CA GLN A 114 -0.88 2.88 17.12
C GLN A 114 0.44 2.81 17.89
N THR A 115 0.48 1.92 18.86
CA THR A 115 1.66 1.64 19.68
C THR A 115 2.05 0.19 19.49
N LEU A 116 3.36 -0.06 19.39
CA LEU A 116 3.88 -1.41 19.36
C LEU A 116 3.84 -2.01 20.77
N ARG A 117 3.39 -3.26 20.89
CA ARG A 117 3.44 -3.98 22.16
C ARG A 117 4.91 -4.25 22.55
N PRO A 118 5.30 -4.09 23.83
CA PRO A 118 6.68 -4.34 24.28
C PRO A 118 7.21 -5.72 23.91
N ALA A 119 6.39 -6.77 24.00
CA ALA A 119 6.77 -8.13 23.62
C ALA A 119 7.14 -8.27 22.13
N VAL A 120 6.50 -7.49 21.24
CA VAL A 120 6.83 -7.49 19.81
C VAL A 120 8.15 -6.75 19.57
N GLN A 121 8.43 -5.68 20.32
CA GLN A 121 9.74 -5.04 20.26
C GLN A 121 10.85 -5.98 20.77
N GLN A 122 10.63 -6.70 21.88
CA GLN A 122 11.57 -7.72 22.36
C GLN A 122 11.84 -8.82 21.31
N LEU A 123 10.82 -9.23 20.56
CA LEU A 123 10.97 -10.17 19.45
C LEU A 123 11.80 -9.56 18.31
N LEU A 124 11.56 -8.31 17.93
CA LEU A 124 12.39 -7.60 16.95
C LEU A 124 13.86 -7.54 17.40
N ASP A 125 14.09 -7.20 18.67
CA ASP A 125 15.43 -7.06 19.25
C ASP A 125 16.18 -8.40 19.28
N ALA A 126 15.48 -9.53 19.42
CA ALA A 126 16.05 -10.88 19.34
C ALA A 126 16.46 -11.32 17.91
N MET A 127 16.02 -10.60 16.87
CA MET A 127 16.36 -10.88 15.47
C MET A 127 17.69 -10.23 15.09
N ASP A 128 18.79 -10.77 15.61
CA ASP A 128 20.12 -10.16 15.56
C ASP A 128 20.72 -9.96 14.16
N THR A 129 20.33 -10.80 13.19
CA THR A 129 20.93 -10.89 11.84
C THR A 129 19.92 -10.67 10.72
N VAL A 130 18.64 -10.49 11.06
CA VAL A 130 17.52 -10.37 10.12
C VAL A 130 16.96 -8.95 10.22
N PRO A 131 17.13 -8.08 9.22
CA PRO A 131 16.47 -6.78 9.22
C PRO A 131 14.96 -6.93 9.35
N ALA A 132 14.38 -6.31 10.37
CA ALA A 132 12.96 -6.45 10.67
C ALA A 132 12.34 -5.16 11.23
N TYR A 133 11.11 -4.88 10.83
CA TYR A 133 10.33 -3.77 11.36
C TYR A 133 8.84 -4.07 11.38
N VAL A 134 8.10 -3.30 12.17
CA VAL A 134 6.64 -3.36 12.23
C VAL A 134 6.06 -2.09 11.61
N SER A 135 5.18 -2.29 10.63
CA SER A 135 4.40 -1.23 9.98
C SER A 135 2.96 -1.27 10.47
N GLY A 136 2.40 -0.10 10.78
CA GLY A 136 0.99 0.12 11.09
C GLY A 136 0.18 0.63 9.88
N ARG A 137 -0.99 1.22 10.18
CA ARG A 137 -1.84 1.93 9.22
C ARG A 137 -1.06 3.05 8.54
N ARG A 138 -1.43 3.37 7.30
CA ARG A 138 -0.81 4.42 6.49
C ARG A 138 0.69 4.24 6.25
N SER A 139 1.23 3.07 6.58
CA SER A 139 2.66 2.75 6.57
C SER A 139 3.48 3.45 7.64
N ASP A 140 2.85 3.75 8.79
CA ASP A 140 3.56 4.24 9.98
C ASP A 140 4.54 3.19 10.50
N ILE A 141 5.76 3.60 10.83
CA ILE A 141 6.79 2.71 11.34
C ILE A 141 6.68 2.70 12.87
N LEU A 142 6.28 1.55 13.43
CA LEU A 142 5.92 1.43 14.85
C LEU A 142 7.08 0.93 15.71
N GLY A 143 7.98 0.15 15.13
CA GLY A 143 9.20 -0.34 15.77
C GLY A 143 10.06 -1.11 14.77
N TRP A 144 11.33 -1.26 15.09
CA TRP A 144 12.34 -1.86 14.22
C TRP A 144 13.49 -2.39 15.05
N ASN A 145 14.27 -3.30 14.46
CA ASN A 145 15.49 -3.78 15.08
C ASN A 145 16.73 -3.06 14.54
N ARG A 146 17.86 -3.32 15.19
CA ARG A 146 19.17 -2.76 14.80
C ARG A 146 19.50 -3.03 13.33
N MET A 147 19.20 -4.25 12.84
CA MET A 147 19.50 -4.63 11.46
C MET A 147 18.65 -3.88 10.44
N ALA A 148 17.41 -3.50 10.78
CA ALA A 148 16.62 -2.61 9.94
C ALA A 148 17.26 -1.21 9.88
N THR A 149 17.78 -0.67 10.99
CA THR A 149 18.56 0.56 10.98
C THR A 149 19.78 0.45 10.07
N ALA A 150 20.50 -0.68 10.15
CA ALA A 150 21.70 -0.91 9.36
C ALA A 150 21.44 -0.95 7.85
N VAL A 151 20.25 -1.37 7.42
CA VAL A 151 19.89 -1.52 6.00
C VAL A 151 19.11 -0.32 5.44
N PHE A 152 18.19 0.24 6.24
CA PHE A 152 17.23 1.25 5.78
C PHE A 152 17.51 2.66 6.32
N GLY A 153 18.49 2.81 7.21
CA GLY A 153 18.81 4.05 7.90
C GLY A 153 18.13 4.18 9.26
N ASP A 154 18.60 5.14 10.06
CA ASP A 154 18.13 5.31 11.43
C ASP A 154 16.82 6.12 11.51
N TRP A 155 15.70 5.41 11.61
CA TRP A 155 14.40 6.02 11.86
C TRP A 155 14.29 6.64 13.26
N GLY A 156 15.18 6.29 14.19
CA GLY A 156 15.26 6.85 15.54
C GLY A 156 15.66 8.32 15.53
N ALA A 157 16.54 8.70 14.62
CA ALA A 157 16.97 10.08 14.39
C ALA A 157 15.86 10.98 13.79
N LEU A 158 14.80 10.38 13.24
CA LEU A 158 13.67 11.13 12.68
C LEU A 158 12.64 11.48 13.76
N PRO A 159 12.00 12.67 13.69
CA PRO A 159 10.81 12.98 14.47
C PRO A 159 9.71 11.94 14.25
N ARG A 160 8.93 11.64 15.28
CA ARG A 160 7.94 10.55 15.26
C ARG A 160 6.96 10.66 14.09
N GLU A 161 6.50 11.86 13.77
CA GLU A 161 5.58 12.17 12.68
C GLU A 161 6.17 11.94 11.28
N GLN A 162 7.50 11.89 11.16
CA GLN A 162 8.21 11.62 9.91
C GLN A 162 8.54 10.12 9.74
N ARG A 163 8.35 9.29 10.78
CA ARG A 163 8.54 7.83 10.75
C ARG A 163 7.41 7.13 10.02
N ASN A 164 7.31 7.42 8.74
CA ASN A 164 6.30 6.86 7.84
C ASN A 164 6.98 6.43 6.55
N TRP A 165 6.85 5.16 6.19
CA TRP A 165 7.57 4.57 5.07
C TRP A 165 7.15 5.17 3.73
N ALA A 166 5.89 5.62 3.59
CA ALA A 166 5.44 6.30 2.38
C ALA A 166 6.13 7.67 2.23
N ARG A 167 6.22 8.46 3.31
CA ARG A 167 7.00 9.71 3.30
C ARG A 167 8.43 9.47 2.88
N LEU A 168 9.09 8.49 3.50
CA LEU A 168 10.47 8.16 3.19
C LEU A 168 10.65 7.76 1.72
N VAL A 169 9.83 6.85 1.20
CA VAL A 169 9.93 6.39 -0.20
C VAL A 169 9.76 7.51 -1.23
N PHE A 170 8.89 8.49 -0.96
CA PHE A 170 8.55 9.53 -1.92
C PHE A 170 9.31 10.84 -1.73
N LEU A 171 9.79 11.13 -0.52
CA LEU A 171 10.34 12.44 -0.15
C LEU A 171 11.80 12.38 0.31
N ASP A 172 12.33 11.22 0.70
CA ASP A 172 13.72 11.06 1.15
C ASP A 172 14.63 10.64 -0.04
N PRO A 173 15.61 11.47 -0.44
CA PRO A 173 16.54 11.12 -1.52
C PRO A 173 17.41 9.90 -1.21
N GLY A 174 17.80 9.68 0.05
CA GLY A 174 18.60 8.54 0.46
C GLY A 174 17.84 7.22 0.32
N VAL A 175 16.55 7.21 0.66
CA VAL A 175 15.69 6.03 0.42
C VAL A 175 15.46 5.84 -1.08
N ARG A 176 15.33 6.92 -1.86
CA ARG A 176 15.24 6.81 -3.32
C ARG A 176 16.49 6.16 -3.92
N GLU A 177 17.69 6.57 -3.49
CA GLU A 177 18.95 5.96 -3.95
C GLU A 177 19.08 4.50 -3.49
N LEU A 178 18.67 4.20 -2.26
CA LEU A 178 18.66 2.83 -1.74
C LEU A 178 17.83 1.90 -2.63
N PHE A 179 16.71 2.38 -3.17
CA PHE A 179 15.85 1.62 -4.08
C PHE A 179 16.07 1.95 -5.57
N ALA A 180 17.16 2.60 -5.97
CA ALA A 180 17.31 3.16 -7.32
C ALA A 180 16.97 2.18 -8.46
N ASP A 181 17.40 0.93 -8.36
CA ASP A 181 17.14 -0.11 -9.38
C ASP A 181 15.68 -0.59 -9.43
N THR A 182 14.90 -0.36 -8.37
CA THR A 182 13.52 -0.84 -8.23
C THR A 182 12.55 0.24 -7.73
N TRP A 183 12.89 1.51 -7.91
CA TRP A 183 12.14 2.63 -7.32
C TRP A 183 10.72 2.73 -7.87
N ASP A 184 10.54 2.51 -9.17
CA ASP A 184 9.22 2.47 -9.80
C ASP A 184 8.34 1.37 -9.22
N GLN A 185 8.91 0.19 -8.99
CA GLN A 185 8.19 -0.91 -8.34
C GLN A 185 7.87 -0.56 -6.88
N LYS A 186 8.81 0.03 -6.14
CA LYS A 186 8.66 0.38 -4.73
C LYS A 186 7.58 1.45 -4.52
N THR A 187 7.54 2.47 -5.36
CA THR A 187 6.54 3.55 -5.32
C THR A 187 5.16 3.03 -5.71
N SER A 188 5.06 2.19 -6.74
CA SER A 188 3.81 1.52 -7.13
C SER A 188 3.25 0.64 -5.99
N ASP A 189 4.12 -0.10 -5.30
CA ASP A 189 3.74 -0.92 -4.15
C ASP A 189 3.18 -0.08 -3.00
N MET A 190 3.85 1.03 -2.71
CA MET A 190 3.46 1.93 -1.63
C MET A 190 2.10 2.58 -1.89
N VAL A 191 1.86 3.03 -3.12
CA VAL A 191 0.56 3.59 -3.53
C VAL A 191 -0.54 2.55 -3.46
N SER A 192 -0.26 1.32 -3.91
CA SER A 192 -1.21 0.20 -3.82
C SER A 192 -1.63 -0.09 -2.38
N PHE A 193 -0.66 -0.09 -1.46
CA PHE A 193 -0.91 -0.26 -0.02
C PHE A 193 -1.77 0.88 0.55
N LEU A 194 -1.42 2.14 0.29
CA LEU A 194 -2.18 3.29 0.79
C LEU A 194 -3.60 3.35 0.22
N ARG A 195 -3.81 2.92 -1.04
CA ARG A 195 -5.16 2.78 -1.63
C ARG A 195 -5.98 1.73 -0.90
N MET A 196 -5.39 0.57 -0.60
CA MET A 196 -6.07 -0.45 0.19
C MET A 196 -6.48 0.10 1.56
N ASP A 197 -5.56 0.80 2.23
CA ASP A 197 -5.81 1.43 3.53
C ASP A 197 -6.91 2.50 3.46
N ALA A 198 -6.95 3.30 2.39
CA ALA A 198 -8.00 4.29 2.15
C ALA A 198 -9.38 3.66 1.93
N GLY A 199 -9.43 2.52 1.23
CA GLY A 199 -10.64 1.73 1.15
C GLY A 199 -11.10 1.29 2.54
N CYS A 200 -10.17 0.71 3.31
CA CYS A 200 -10.34 0.25 4.69
C CYS A 200 -10.89 1.32 5.63
N TYR A 201 -10.27 2.50 5.61
CA TYR A 201 -10.47 3.59 6.55
C TYR A 201 -10.71 4.93 5.82
N PRO A 202 -11.82 5.10 5.10
CA PRO A 202 -12.06 6.28 4.25
C PRO A 202 -12.16 7.59 5.05
N ASN A 203 -12.55 7.50 6.33
CA ASN A 203 -12.68 8.65 7.22
C ASN A 203 -11.43 8.88 8.10
N ASP A 204 -10.26 8.31 7.76
CA ASP A 204 -9.03 8.55 8.51
C ASP A 204 -8.40 9.91 8.09
N PRO A 205 -8.46 10.95 8.96
CA PRO A 205 -7.94 12.27 8.61
C PRO A 205 -6.42 12.29 8.46
N GLN A 206 -5.68 11.39 9.12
CA GLN A 206 -4.23 11.30 8.99
C GLN A 206 -3.83 10.66 7.66
N LEU A 207 -4.64 9.73 7.15
CA LEU A 207 -4.44 9.19 5.79
C LEU A 207 -4.74 10.25 4.73
N SER A 208 -5.86 10.99 4.86
CA SER A 208 -6.16 12.13 3.98
C SER A 208 -5.03 13.17 3.97
N ALA A 209 -4.51 13.53 5.14
CA ALA A 209 -3.38 14.46 5.26
C ALA A 209 -2.11 13.92 4.56
N LEU A 210 -1.77 12.65 4.76
CA LEU A 210 -0.62 12.01 4.12
C LEU A 210 -0.76 11.99 2.60
N VAL A 211 -1.92 11.57 2.08
CA VAL A 211 -2.19 11.55 0.63
C VAL A 211 -2.12 12.95 0.03
N GLY A 212 -2.68 13.96 0.72
CA GLY A 212 -2.60 15.36 0.31
C GLY A 212 -1.16 15.86 0.26
N GLU A 213 -0.38 15.61 1.32
CA GLU A 213 1.05 15.96 1.38
C GLU A 213 1.84 15.33 0.23
N LEU A 214 1.75 14.02 0.07
CA LEU A 214 2.50 13.28 -0.95
C LEU A 214 2.08 13.70 -2.36
N SER A 215 0.79 13.99 -2.57
CA SER A 215 0.29 14.51 -3.84
C SER A 215 0.87 15.88 -4.16
N VAL A 216 1.01 16.78 -3.18
CA VAL A 216 1.62 18.10 -3.40
C VAL A 216 3.12 17.98 -3.68
N LYS A 217 3.84 17.17 -2.90
CA LYS A 217 5.31 17.13 -2.91
C LYS A 217 5.93 16.14 -3.90
N SER A 218 5.16 15.21 -4.48
CA SER A 218 5.67 14.19 -5.40
C SER A 218 4.76 13.99 -6.61
N ASP A 219 5.23 14.42 -7.79
CA ASP A 219 4.50 14.19 -9.04
C ASP A 219 4.38 12.71 -9.39
N THR A 220 5.36 11.89 -9.00
CA THR A 220 5.27 10.43 -9.14
C THR A 220 4.14 9.88 -8.30
N PHE A 221 4.02 10.29 -7.03
CA PHE A 221 2.89 9.89 -6.19
C PHE A 221 1.56 10.32 -6.82
N ARG A 222 1.45 11.59 -7.23
CA ARG A 222 0.23 12.16 -7.85
C ARG A 222 -0.24 11.32 -9.04
N ARG A 223 0.68 10.96 -9.95
CA ARG A 223 0.38 10.14 -11.12
C ARG A 223 -0.05 8.72 -10.75
N LEU A 224 0.69 8.06 -9.87
CA LEU A 224 0.39 6.69 -9.45
C LEU A 224 -0.92 6.62 -8.66
N TRP A 225 -1.18 7.59 -7.78
CA TRP A 225 -2.42 7.67 -7.02
C TRP A 225 -3.63 7.78 -7.97
N ALA A 226 -3.53 8.60 -9.03
CA ALA A 226 -4.58 8.73 -10.04
C ALA A 226 -4.84 7.44 -10.85
N ALA A 227 -3.87 6.52 -10.93
CA ALA A 227 -4.03 5.26 -11.68
C ALA A 227 -4.92 4.22 -10.97
N HIS A 228 -5.15 4.37 -9.65
CA HIS A 228 -5.97 3.46 -8.82
C HIS A 228 -5.50 1.99 -8.90
N ASP A 229 -4.20 1.75 -8.99
CA ASP A 229 -3.64 0.41 -8.89
C ASP A 229 -3.71 -0.13 -7.46
N VAL A 230 -4.13 -1.37 -7.32
CA VAL A 230 -4.17 -2.10 -6.05
C VAL A 230 -3.55 -3.47 -6.27
N ARG A 231 -2.61 -3.84 -5.42
CA ARG A 231 -1.89 -5.12 -5.44
C ARG A 231 -1.70 -5.57 -4.01
N GLU A 232 -1.87 -6.87 -3.77
CA GLU A 232 -1.52 -7.48 -2.50
C GLU A 232 -0.07 -7.96 -2.58
N LYS A 233 0.70 -7.69 -1.52
CA LYS A 233 2.09 -8.15 -1.41
C LYS A 233 2.33 -8.71 -0.02
N GLY A 234 2.36 -10.04 0.07
CA GLY A 234 2.82 -10.75 1.26
C GLY A 234 4.34 -10.93 1.28
N HIS A 235 4.96 -11.18 0.12
CA HIS A 235 6.39 -11.50 0.02
C HIS A 235 6.96 -11.08 -1.34
N GLY A 236 8.27 -11.23 -1.49
CA GLY A 236 8.97 -11.04 -2.76
C GLY A 236 10.44 -10.73 -2.57
N VAL A 237 11.09 -10.20 -3.61
CA VAL A 237 12.52 -9.83 -3.58
C VAL A 237 12.66 -8.31 -3.76
N LYS A 238 13.54 -7.70 -2.97
CA LYS A 238 13.96 -6.30 -3.09
C LYS A 238 15.42 -6.24 -3.50
N GLN A 239 15.70 -5.37 -4.46
CA GLN A 239 17.04 -5.02 -4.90
C GLN A 239 17.38 -3.64 -4.36
N LEU A 240 18.40 -3.57 -3.52
CA LEU A 240 18.85 -2.35 -2.86
C LEU A 240 20.26 -1.98 -3.32
N ARG A 241 20.57 -0.67 -3.34
CA ARG A 241 21.91 -0.13 -3.48
C ARG A 241 22.33 0.49 -2.15
N HIS A 242 22.92 -0.33 -1.27
CA HIS A 242 23.36 0.12 0.04
C HIS A 242 24.66 0.92 -0.07
N PRO A 243 24.78 2.10 0.58
CA PRO A 243 25.95 2.96 0.44
C PRO A 243 27.26 2.32 0.89
N LEU A 244 27.21 1.43 1.88
CA LEU A 244 28.42 0.83 2.45
C LEU A 244 28.78 -0.55 1.90
N VAL A 245 27.80 -1.34 1.46
CA VAL A 245 28.01 -2.74 1.03
C VAL A 245 27.55 -3.00 -0.40
N GLY A 246 27.19 -1.96 -1.13
CA GLY A 246 26.76 -2.06 -2.52
C GLY A 246 25.42 -2.77 -2.66
N ARG A 247 25.30 -3.64 -3.67
CA ARG A 247 24.02 -4.22 -4.05
C ARG A 247 23.58 -5.34 -3.08
N LEU A 248 22.35 -5.24 -2.59
CA LEU A 248 21.70 -6.29 -1.78
C LEU A 248 20.49 -6.83 -2.53
N THR A 249 20.42 -8.16 -2.65
CA THR A 249 19.22 -8.90 -3.08
C THR A 249 18.61 -9.56 -1.85
N LEU A 250 17.49 -9.02 -1.36
CA LEU A 250 16.83 -9.47 -0.14
C LEU A 250 15.42 -9.95 -0.43
N SER A 251 15.13 -11.20 -0.07
CA SER A 251 13.76 -11.69 0.05
C SER A 251 13.09 -11.04 1.26
N TYR A 252 11.80 -10.72 1.16
CA TYR A 252 11.02 -10.20 2.27
C TYR A 252 9.75 -10.99 2.49
N GLU A 253 9.33 -11.03 3.75
CA GLU A 253 8.07 -11.64 4.20
C GLU A 253 7.29 -10.63 5.03
N THR A 254 5.97 -10.61 4.85
CA THR A 254 5.04 -9.74 5.58
C THR A 254 4.04 -10.59 6.34
N MET A 255 4.09 -10.52 7.66
CA MET A 255 3.25 -11.30 8.56
C MET A 255 2.35 -10.35 9.35
N ARG A 256 1.03 -10.51 9.24
CA ARG A 256 0.08 -9.74 10.06
C ARG A 256 0.08 -10.25 11.49
N LEU A 257 0.02 -9.33 12.46
CA LEU A 257 -0.11 -9.69 13.87
C LEU A 257 -1.57 -10.06 14.17
N THR A 258 -1.82 -11.23 14.74
CA THR A 258 -3.19 -11.74 14.96
C THR A 258 -4.01 -10.84 15.89
N ASP A 259 -3.41 -10.39 16.99
CA ASP A 259 -4.09 -9.54 17.98
C ASP A 259 -4.21 -8.08 17.54
N ASP A 260 -3.39 -7.66 16.57
CA ASP A 260 -3.28 -6.31 16.05
C ASP A 260 -3.27 -6.37 14.52
N THR A 261 -4.39 -6.75 13.90
CA THR A 261 -4.48 -7.07 12.46
C THR A 261 -4.15 -5.91 11.51
N GLU A 262 -4.10 -4.69 12.06
CA GLU A 262 -3.67 -3.46 11.38
C GLU A 262 -2.16 -3.22 11.44
N GLN A 263 -1.40 -4.14 12.05
CA GLN A 263 0.05 -4.13 12.14
C GLN A 263 0.62 -5.36 11.43
N SER A 264 1.74 -5.16 10.75
CA SER A 264 2.45 -6.22 10.06
C SER A 264 3.93 -6.17 10.40
N LEU A 265 4.51 -7.32 10.72
CA LEU A 265 5.95 -7.54 10.81
C LEU A 265 6.48 -7.80 9.40
N ILE A 266 7.48 -7.02 8.98
CA ILE A 266 8.20 -7.20 7.73
C ILE A 266 9.62 -7.62 8.06
N THR A 267 10.06 -8.76 7.52
CA THR A 267 11.43 -9.26 7.67
C THR A 267 12.11 -9.32 6.31
N TYR A 268 13.44 -9.20 6.30
CA TYR A 268 14.28 -9.34 5.12
C TYR A 268 15.36 -10.37 5.35
N HIS A 269 15.62 -11.23 4.37
CA HIS A 269 16.70 -12.20 4.42
C HIS A 269 17.38 -12.31 3.06
N ALA A 270 18.66 -12.68 3.07
CA ALA A 270 19.39 -13.04 1.86
C ALA A 270 19.44 -14.57 1.74
N GLU A 271 19.57 -15.06 0.51
CA GLU A 271 19.81 -16.49 0.27
C GLU A 271 21.08 -16.93 1.00
N PRO A 272 21.07 -18.05 1.76
CA PRO A 272 22.24 -18.54 2.46
C PRO A 272 23.46 -18.72 1.53
N GLY A 273 24.63 -18.25 1.98
CA GLY A 273 25.87 -18.34 1.19
C GLY A 273 25.99 -17.33 0.04
N SER A 274 24.99 -16.48 -0.18
CA SER A 274 25.06 -15.42 -1.21
C SER A 274 25.94 -14.23 -0.79
N PRO A 275 26.41 -13.41 -1.76
CA PRO A 275 27.09 -12.15 -1.45
C PRO A 275 26.25 -11.20 -0.58
N SER A 276 24.92 -11.21 -0.74
CA SER A 276 24.02 -10.40 0.10
C SER A 276 23.94 -10.91 1.54
N ALA A 277 24.08 -12.22 1.77
CA ALA A 277 24.15 -12.77 3.13
C ALA A 277 25.47 -12.38 3.82
N GLU A 278 26.58 -12.37 3.07
CA GLU A 278 27.85 -11.87 3.58
C GLU A 278 27.80 -10.36 3.88
N ALA A 279 27.25 -9.57 2.98
CA ALA A 279 27.05 -8.14 3.17
C ALA A 279 26.18 -7.81 4.39
N LEU A 280 25.10 -8.57 4.64
CA LEU A 280 24.29 -8.42 5.85
C LEU A 280 25.08 -8.74 7.12
N ARG A 281 25.97 -9.74 7.10
CA ARG A 281 26.86 -10.04 8.23
C ARG A 281 27.86 -8.91 8.48
N LEU A 282 28.40 -8.30 7.42
CA LEU A 282 29.29 -7.13 7.53
C LEU A 282 28.57 -5.91 8.14
N LEU A 283 27.31 -5.67 7.74
CA LEU A 283 26.49 -4.61 8.34
C LEU A 283 26.22 -4.89 9.83
N ALA A 284 25.97 -6.16 10.19
CA ALA A 284 25.74 -6.56 11.57
C ALA A 284 26.99 -6.32 12.45
N SER A 285 28.19 -6.61 11.95
CA SER A 285 29.44 -6.39 12.71
C SER A 285 29.73 -4.91 12.94
N TRP A 286 29.51 -4.05 11.95
CA TRP A 286 29.74 -2.59 12.12
C TRP A 286 28.80 -1.96 13.13
N GLN A 287 27.55 -2.44 13.22
CA GLN A 287 26.63 -1.98 14.25
C GLN A 287 26.98 -2.52 15.64
N ALA A 288 27.53 -3.72 15.74
CA ALA A 288 28.03 -4.23 17.03
C ALA A 288 29.24 -3.43 17.54
N GLU A 289 30.07 -2.92 16.62
CA GLU A 289 31.24 -2.08 16.92
C GLU A 289 30.90 -0.60 17.14
N SER A 290 29.70 -0.17 16.75
CA SER A 290 29.16 1.16 17.03
C SER A 290 28.17 1.06 18.19
N PRO A 291 28.61 0.96 19.47
CA PRO A 291 27.68 1.10 20.58
C PRO A 291 27.01 2.47 20.45
N ALA A 292 25.70 2.52 20.62
CA ALA A 292 24.93 3.75 20.71
C ALA A 292 25.66 4.73 21.64
N GLY A 293 26.32 5.73 21.04
CA GLY A 293 27.38 6.47 21.69
C GLY A 293 27.81 7.66 20.84
N VAL A 294 27.19 8.79 21.14
CA VAL A 294 27.60 10.16 20.79
C VAL A 294 27.26 10.63 19.36
N ARG A 295 26.03 11.12 19.19
CA ARG A 295 25.72 12.54 18.92
C ARG A 295 24.22 12.81 18.89
#